data_AF-A0A1C5BDF1-F1
#
_entry.id   AF-A0A1C5BDF1-F1
#
_cell.length_a   1.000
_cell.length_b   1.000
_cell.length_c   1.000
_cell.angle_alpha   90.00
_cell.angle_beta   90.00
_cell.angle_gamma   90.00
#
_symmetry.space_group_name_H-M   'P 1'
#
loop_
_entity.id
_entity.type
_entity.pdbx_description
1 polymer ?
#
loop_
_entity_poly.entity_id
_entity_poly.type
_entity_poly.pdbx_seq_one_letter_code
_entity_poly.pdbx_strand_id
1 'polypeptide(L)'
;MPIPIKIKIISATENRSVRFHQVHLEDMGRVRTRKVCEIEDVVVPQDEIGKGFELTKNEVVPITDEDLDEMPLPTANEPLAALGTFAALERLTERVAADAAFGVDTADGPRWDTVAQELGTSEQAARSRLTRYALHR
;
A
#
# COMPACT_ATOMS: atom_id res chain seq x y z
N MET A 1 -13.02 33.58 -48.82
CA MET A 1 -11.90 32.93 -48.11
C MET A 1 -11.49 33.82 -46.94
N PRO A 2 -11.60 33.38 -45.67
CA PRO A 2 -11.04 34.14 -44.56
C PRO A 2 -9.52 33.90 -44.46
N ILE A 3 -8.77 34.94 -44.12
CA ILE A 3 -7.31 34.91 -43.93
C ILE A 3 -7.01 34.44 -42.50
N PRO A 4 -6.16 33.43 -42.26
CA PRO A 4 -5.88 32.93 -40.92
C PRO A 4 -4.97 33.90 -40.15
N ILE A 5 -5.46 34.36 -38.99
CA ILE A 5 -4.68 35.18 -38.05
C ILE A 5 -3.82 34.23 -37.20
N LYS A 6 -2.49 34.40 -37.25
CA LYS A 6 -1.57 33.65 -36.38
C LYS A 6 -1.46 34.34 -35.03
N ILE A 7 -2.09 33.77 -34.01
CA ILE A 7 -1.93 34.18 -32.63
C ILE A 7 -0.73 33.41 -32.05
N LYS A 8 0.31 34.12 -31.62
CA LYS A 8 1.46 33.52 -30.94
C LYS A 8 1.20 33.60 -29.43
N ILE A 9 0.80 32.49 -28.83
CA ILE A 9 0.68 32.38 -27.38
C ILE A 9 2.10 32.26 -26.82
N ILE A 10 2.54 33.26 -26.06
CA ILE A 10 3.79 33.22 -25.32
C ILE A 10 3.39 32.96 -23.86
N SER A 11 3.82 31.84 -23.29
CA SER A 11 3.58 31.57 -21.87
C SER A 11 4.40 32.54 -21.02
N ALA A 12 3.74 33.52 -20.42
CA ALA A 12 4.33 34.32 -19.36
C ALA A 12 4.22 33.55 -18.03
N THR A 13 5.06 32.55 -17.85
CA THR A 13 5.22 31.91 -16.53
C THR A 13 6.68 31.99 -16.16
N GLU A 14 7.09 33.15 -15.64
CA GLU A 14 8.35 33.28 -14.95
C GLU A 14 8.28 32.40 -13.70
N ASN A 15 8.96 31.26 -13.72
CA ASN A 15 8.94 30.28 -12.64
C ASN A 15 9.77 30.82 -11.45
N ARG A 16 9.20 31.75 -10.70
CA ARG A 16 9.74 32.22 -9.40
C ARG A 16 9.33 31.23 -8.31
N SER A 17 9.86 30.02 -8.36
CA SER A 17 9.74 29.09 -7.24
C SER A 17 10.78 29.44 -6.18
N VAL A 18 10.42 30.32 -5.25
CA VAL A 18 11.16 30.47 -4.00
C VAL A 18 10.94 29.19 -3.18
N ARG A 19 12.02 28.45 -2.89
CA ARG A 19 11.96 27.24 -2.06
C ARG A 19 12.36 27.59 -0.63
N PHE A 20 11.49 27.26 0.32
CA PHE A 20 11.78 27.40 1.74
C PHE A 20 12.39 26.11 2.29
N HIS A 21 13.25 26.25 3.30
CA HIS A 21 13.75 25.12 4.09
C HIS A 21 13.24 25.26 5.52
N GLN A 22 13.01 24.12 6.18
CA GLN A 22 12.73 24.13 7.60
C GLN A 22 13.98 24.57 8.34
N VAL A 23 13.80 25.51 9.27
CA VAL A 23 14.86 26.04 10.12
C VAL A 23 14.44 25.93 11.58
N HIS A 24 15.41 25.71 12.45
CA HIS A 24 15.22 25.80 13.88
C HIS A 24 15.13 27.28 14.25
N LEU A 25 14.07 27.67 14.98
CA LEU A 25 13.73 29.08 15.19
C LEU A 25 14.75 29.85 16.05
N GLU A 26 15.50 29.14 16.88
CA GLU A 26 16.47 29.74 17.79
C GLU A 26 17.80 30.09 17.10
N ASP A 27 18.29 29.22 16.22
CA ASP A 27 19.62 29.33 15.61
C ASP A 27 19.59 29.50 14.07
N MET A 28 18.39 29.47 13.46
CA MET A 28 18.16 29.47 12.02
C MET A 28 18.88 28.33 11.27
N GLY A 29 19.31 27.30 12.00
CA GLY A 29 19.95 26.11 11.48
C GLY A 29 18.98 25.25 10.69
N ARG A 30 19.47 24.60 9.63
CA ARG A 30 18.64 23.78 8.75
C ARG A 30 18.18 22.51 9.46
N VAL A 31 16.86 22.29 9.54
CA VAL A 31 16.27 21.07 10.07
C VAL A 31 16.24 19.98 8.99
N ARG A 32 16.55 18.75 9.38
CA ARG A 32 16.47 17.55 8.52
C ARG A 32 15.45 16.58 9.10
N THR A 33 14.58 16.05 8.26
CA THR A 33 13.70 14.93 8.62
C THR A 33 14.52 13.64 8.66
N ARG A 34 14.30 12.82 9.69
CA ARG A 34 14.83 11.45 9.78
C ARG A 34 13.66 10.50 10.02
N LYS A 35 13.74 9.30 9.46
CA LYS A 35 12.79 8.21 9.72
C LYS A 35 13.36 7.37 10.86
N VAL A 36 12.56 7.11 11.89
CA VAL A 36 12.98 6.41 13.11
C VAL A 36 12.07 5.20 13.30
N CYS A 37 12.64 4.04 13.64
CA CYS A 37 11.89 2.83 13.97
C CYS A 37 11.24 3.00 15.35
N GLU A 38 9.92 2.80 15.47
CA GLU A 38 9.20 2.96 16.73
C GLU A 38 9.59 1.92 17.80
N ILE A 39 10.10 0.75 17.37
CA ILE A 39 10.45 -0.35 18.28
C ILE A 39 11.84 -0.12 18.89
N GLU A 40 12.80 0.33 18.06
CA GLU A 40 14.21 0.40 18.44
C GLU A 40 14.69 1.84 18.70
N ASP A 41 13.88 2.85 18.38
CA ASP A 41 14.21 4.28 18.46
C ASP A 41 15.49 4.67 17.70
N VAL A 42 15.80 3.94 16.63
CA VAL A 42 16.96 4.17 15.75
C VAL A 42 16.56 4.75 14.40
N VAL A 43 17.46 5.54 13.80
CA VAL A 43 17.27 6.08 12.45
C VAL A 43 17.45 4.97 11.43
N VAL A 44 16.42 4.74 10.60
CA VAL A 44 16.43 3.69 9.58
C VAL A 44 16.73 4.31 8.20
N PRO A 45 17.66 3.74 7.42
CA PRO A 45 17.94 4.19 6.06
C PRO A 45 16.83 3.77 5.09
N GLN A 46 16.72 4.48 3.95
CA GLN A 46 15.56 4.32 3.05
C GLN A 46 15.42 2.91 2.43
N ASP A 47 16.54 2.23 2.22
CA ASP A 47 16.65 0.88 1.68
C ASP A 47 16.19 -0.23 2.64
N GLU A 48 16.17 0.06 3.94
CA GLU A 48 15.64 -0.84 4.97
C GLU A 48 14.14 -0.58 5.27
N ILE A 49 13.51 0.37 4.57
CA ILE A 49 12.11 0.76 4.80
C ILE A 49 11.22 0.20 3.70
N GLY A 50 10.52 -0.90 4.03
CA GLY A 50 9.45 -1.45 3.22
C GLY A 50 8.09 -0.77 3.45
N LYS A 51 7.06 -1.27 2.76
CA LYS A 51 5.66 -0.92 2.99
C LYS A 51 4.97 -2.06 3.75
N GLY A 52 4.07 -1.71 4.65
CA GLY A 52 3.24 -2.68 5.37
C GLY A 52 1.78 -2.25 5.30
N PHE A 53 0.88 -3.22 5.28
CA PHE A 53 -0.56 -3.01 5.41
C PHE A 53 -1.00 -3.48 6.80
N GLU A 54 -1.65 -2.59 7.56
CA GLU A 54 -2.20 -2.91 8.88
C GLU A 54 -3.49 -3.71 8.71
N LEU A 55 -3.46 -5.00 9.08
CA LEU A 55 -4.63 -5.88 9.03
C LEU A 55 -5.46 -5.73 10.31
N THR A 56 -4.77 -5.66 11.46
CA THR A 56 -5.34 -5.35 12.77
C THR A 56 -4.37 -4.46 13.55
N LYS A 57 -4.81 -3.90 14.69
CA LYS A 57 -4.02 -2.96 15.49
C LYS A 57 -2.59 -3.43 15.84
N ASN A 58 -2.37 -4.74 15.89
CA ASN A 58 -1.08 -5.34 16.24
C ASN A 58 -0.49 -6.21 15.13
N GLU A 59 -1.10 -6.24 13.94
CA GLU A 59 -0.72 -7.13 12.86
C GLU A 59 -0.52 -6.34 11.56
N VAL A 60 0.72 -6.33 11.08
CA VAL A 60 1.12 -5.66 9.85
C VAL A 60 1.68 -6.70 8.89
N VAL A 61 1.12 -6.75 7.69
CA VAL A 61 1.58 -7.65 6.61
C VAL A 61 2.48 -6.85 5.66
N PRO A 62 3.71 -7.30 5.37
CA PRO A 62 4.59 -6.61 4.44
C PRO A 62 4.02 -6.64 3.01
N ILE A 63 4.09 -5.50 2.33
CA ILE A 63 3.76 -5.35 0.91
C ILE A 63 5.09 -5.14 0.18
N THR A 64 5.41 -6.07 -0.72
CA THR A 64 6.66 -6.05 -1.50
C THR A 64 6.53 -5.11 -2.69
N ASP A 65 7.68 -4.70 -3.25
CA ASP A 65 7.68 -3.90 -4.47
C ASP A 65 7.13 -4.70 -5.67
N GLU A 66 7.34 -6.02 -5.73
CA GLU A 66 6.78 -6.90 -6.76
C GLU A 66 5.24 -6.86 -6.77
N ASP A 67 4.60 -6.83 -5.59
CA ASP A 67 3.14 -6.70 -5.50
C ASP A 67 2.64 -5.40 -6.10
N LEU A 68 3.39 -4.32 -5.89
CA LEU A 68 3.03 -3.00 -6.35
C LEU A 68 3.30 -2.84 -7.84
N ASP A 69 4.37 -3.46 -8.34
CA ASP A 69 4.69 -3.48 -9.76
C ASP A 69 3.67 -4.29 -10.57
N GLU A 70 3.08 -5.33 -9.96
CA GLU A 70 1.96 -6.05 -10.55
C GLU A 70 0.67 -5.24 -10.60
N MET A 71 0.53 -4.16 -9.79
CA MET A 71 -0.64 -3.29 -9.83
C MET A 71 -0.60 -2.39 -11.08
N PRO A 72 -1.53 -2.54 -12.03
CA PRO A 72 -1.59 -1.67 -13.19
C PRO A 72 -1.84 -0.23 -12.78
N LEU A 73 -1.24 0.70 -13.51
CA LEU A 73 -1.39 2.12 -13.26
C LEU A 73 -2.88 2.52 -13.40
N PRO A 74 -3.46 3.24 -12.42
CA PRO A 74 -4.86 3.65 -12.44
C PRO A 74 -5.22 4.59 -13.60
N THR A 75 -4.24 5.06 -14.37
CA THR A 75 -4.42 5.90 -15.55
C THR A 75 -4.79 5.13 -16.82
N ALA A 76 -4.79 3.80 -16.80
CA ALA A 76 -5.18 3.01 -17.97
C ALA A 76 -6.71 2.95 -18.10
N ASN A 77 -7.28 3.85 -18.92
CA ASN A 77 -8.70 3.85 -19.31
C ASN A 77 -9.05 2.68 -20.26
N GLU A 78 -8.52 1.49 -20.02
CA GLU A 78 -8.78 0.30 -20.84
C GLU A 78 -9.37 -0.84 -20.00
N PRO A 79 -10.47 -1.48 -20.45
CA PRO A 79 -11.08 -2.61 -19.75
C PRO A 79 -10.09 -3.73 -19.40
N LEU A 80 -9.09 -3.98 -20.25
CA LEU A 80 -8.07 -5.00 -20.00
C LEU A 80 -7.13 -4.63 -18.86
N ALA A 81 -6.78 -3.35 -18.70
CA ALA A 81 -5.96 -2.89 -17.58
C ALA A 81 -6.72 -3.02 -16.25
N ALA A 82 -8.02 -2.72 -16.25
CA ALA A 82 -8.86 -2.94 -15.08
C ALA A 82 -8.93 -4.42 -14.67
N LEU A 83 -9.03 -5.35 -15.64
CA LEU A 83 -8.95 -6.79 -15.37
C LEU A 83 -7.57 -7.19 -14.82
N GLY A 84 -6.49 -6.60 -15.34
CA GLY A 84 -5.14 -6.78 -14.79
C GLY A 84 -5.05 -6.35 -13.33
N THR A 85 -5.68 -5.23 -12.97
CA THR A 85 -5.67 -4.70 -11.59
C THR A 85 -6.43 -5.62 -10.67
N PHE A 86 -7.58 -6.12 -11.13
CA PHE A 86 -8.35 -7.08 -10.37
C PHE A 86 -7.55 -8.37 -10.13
N ALA A 87 -6.92 -8.93 -11.17
CA ALA A 87 -6.10 -10.12 -11.02
C ALA A 87 -4.89 -9.91 -10.08
N ALA A 88 -4.25 -8.74 -10.12
CA ALA A 88 -3.16 -8.39 -9.20
C ALA A 88 -3.67 -8.25 -7.76
N LEU A 89 -4.82 -7.60 -7.56
CA LEU A 89 -5.47 -7.50 -6.25
C LEU A 89 -5.88 -8.87 -5.71
N GLU A 90 -6.37 -9.78 -6.56
CA GLU A 90 -6.71 -11.15 -6.16
C GLU A 90 -5.46 -11.89 -5.65
N ARG A 91 -4.35 -11.87 -6.40
CA ARG A 91 -3.08 -12.50 -5.97
C ARG A 91 -2.55 -11.90 -4.66
N LEU A 92 -2.56 -10.58 -4.54
CA LEU A 92 -2.15 -9.90 -3.32
C LEU A 92 -3.05 -10.31 -2.14
N THR A 93 -4.37 -10.32 -2.35
CA THR A 93 -5.34 -10.72 -1.33
C THR A 93 -5.15 -12.17 -0.93
N GLU A 94 -4.92 -13.09 -1.87
CA GLU A 94 -4.66 -14.49 -1.60
C GLU A 94 -3.41 -14.68 -0.75
N ARG A 95 -2.31 -13.99 -1.09
CA ARG A 95 -1.06 -14.09 -0.33
C ARG A 95 -1.22 -13.52 1.09
N VAL A 96 -1.82 -12.34 1.22
CA VAL A 96 -2.11 -11.72 2.52
C VAL A 96 -3.03 -12.62 3.35
N ALA A 97 -4.06 -13.21 2.73
CA ALA A 97 -4.97 -14.13 3.40
C ALA A 97 -4.29 -15.44 3.80
N ALA A 98 -3.33 -15.95 3.03
CA ALA A 98 -2.55 -17.14 3.36
C ALA A 98 -1.66 -16.92 4.59
N ASP A 99 -0.95 -15.78 4.64
CA ASP A 99 -0.14 -15.41 5.80
C ASP A 99 -1.02 -15.23 7.05
N ALA A 100 -2.18 -14.58 6.93
CA ALA A 100 -3.13 -14.43 8.04
C ALA A 100 -3.76 -15.76 8.48
N ALA A 101 -4.11 -16.65 7.54
CA ALA A 101 -4.74 -17.95 7.84
C ALA A 101 -3.84 -18.85 8.68
N PHE A 102 -2.52 -18.75 8.52
CA PHE A 102 -1.56 -19.50 9.34
C PHE A 102 -1.63 -19.11 10.82
N GLY A 103 -1.97 -17.85 11.14
CA GLY A 103 -2.13 -17.39 12.52
C GLY A 103 -3.38 -17.92 13.22
N VAL A 104 -4.40 -18.36 12.46
CA VAL A 104 -5.70 -18.77 13.00
C VAL A 104 -5.66 -20.15 13.66
N ASP A 105 -4.91 -21.10 13.10
CA ASP A 105 -4.83 -22.49 13.61
C ASP A 105 -3.66 -22.68 14.60
N THR A 106 -3.49 -21.73 15.50
CA THR A 106 -2.48 -21.75 16.58
C THR A 106 -3.12 -22.00 17.94
N ALA A 107 -2.33 -22.44 18.93
CA ALA A 107 -2.84 -22.71 20.28
C ALA A 107 -3.49 -21.48 20.96
N ASP A 108 -3.04 -20.29 20.59
CA ASP A 108 -3.56 -18.99 21.04
C ASP A 108 -4.47 -18.33 19.99
N GLY A 109 -4.89 -19.07 18.96
CA GLY A 109 -5.69 -18.58 17.85
C GLY A 109 -7.14 -18.24 18.22
N PRO A 110 -7.82 -17.41 17.41
CA PRO A 110 -9.22 -17.05 17.63
C PRO A 110 -10.14 -18.26 17.51
N ARG A 111 -11.26 -18.25 18.25
CA ARG A 111 -12.26 -19.30 18.15
C ARG A 111 -12.93 -19.28 16.77
N TRP A 112 -13.26 -20.48 16.26
CA TRP A 112 -13.87 -20.64 14.94
C TRP A 112 -15.21 -19.91 14.78
N ASP A 113 -15.99 -19.75 15.85
CA ASP A 113 -17.22 -18.95 15.84
C ASP A 113 -16.95 -17.47 15.55
N THR A 114 -15.89 -16.91 16.14
CA THR A 114 -15.45 -15.54 15.89
C THR A 114 -14.93 -15.38 14.47
N VAL A 115 -14.11 -16.33 14.00
CA VAL A 115 -13.58 -16.32 12.62
C VAL A 115 -14.70 -16.38 11.59
N ALA A 116 -15.73 -17.18 11.83
CA ALA A 116 -16.90 -17.28 10.97
C ALA A 116 -17.70 -15.97 10.92
N GLN A 117 -17.87 -15.32 12.06
CA GLN A 117 -18.53 -14.02 12.17
C GLN A 117 -17.79 -12.93 11.39
N GLU A 118 -16.46 -12.84 11.55
CA GLU A 118 -15.62 -11.86 10.83
C GLU A 118 -15.66 -12.08 9.31
N LEU A 119 -15.63 -13.34 8.88
CA LEU A 119 -15.72 -13.70 7.46
C LEU A 119 -17.16 -13.61 6.90
N GLY A 120 -18.15 -13.30 7.73
CA GLY A 120 -19.56 -13.24 7.34
C GLY A 120 -20.08 -14.58 6.79
N THR A 121 -19.60 -15.70 7.32
CA THR A 121 -19.90 -17.04 6.79
C THR A 121 -20.13 -18.06 7.92
N SER A 122 -20.41 -19.32 7.59
CA SER A 122 -20.54 -20.39 8.59
C SER A 122 -19.17 -20.90 9.04
N GLU A 123 -19.05 -21.48 10.23
CA GLU A 123 -17.77 -22.06 10.70
C GLU A 123 -17.17 -23.08 9.72
N GLN A 124 -18.02 -23.92 9.14
CA GLN A 124 -17.59 -24.91 8.16
C GLN A 124 -17.05 -24.25 6.88
N ALA A 125 -17.70 -23.19 6.41
CA ALA A 125 -17.27 -22.43 5.25
C ALA A 125 -15.99 -21.61 5.55
N ALA A 126 -15.87 -21.04 6.74
CA ALA A 126 -14.69 -20.34 7.22
C ALA A 126 -13.47 -21.26 7.27
N ARG A 127 -13.62 -22.45 7.87
CA ARG A 127 -12.58 -23.49 7.90
C ARG A 127 -12.15 -23.90 6.50
N SER A 128 -13.11 -24.26 5.65
CA SER A 128 -12.83 -24.67 4.25
C SER A 128 -12.08 -23.58 3.48
N ARG A 129 -12.46 -22.31 3.67
CA ARG A 129 -11.83 -21.16 3.02
C ARG A 129 -10.41 -20.91 3.53
N LEU A 130 -10.19 -20.92 4.84
CA LEU A 130 -8.87 -20.71 5.44
C LEU A 130 -7.90 -21.86 5.16
N THR A 131 -8.38 -23.11 5.19
CA THR A 131 -7.57 -24.27 4.77
C THR A 131 -7.13 -24.12 3.31
N ARG A 132 -7.99 -23.59 2.43
CA ARG A 132 -7.60 -23.33 1.04
C ARG A 132 -6.48 -22.30 0.95
N TYR A 133 -6.56 -21.19 1.69
CA TYR A 133 -5.50 -20.18 1.69
C TYR A 133 -4.17 -20.73 2.24
N ALA A 134 -4.21 -21.51 3.32
CA ALA A 134 -3.01 -22.13 3.90
C ALA A 134 -2.32 -23.15 2.98
N LEU A 135 -3.04 -23.76 2.04
CA LEU A 135 -2.51 -24.76 1.09
C LEU A 135 -1.89 -24.15 -0.18
N HIS A 136 -2.12 -22.85 -0.46
CA HIS A 136 -1.69 -22.18 -1.69
C HIS A 136 -0.47 -21.27 -1.51
N ARG A 137 0.30 -21.46 -0.44
CA ARG A 137 1.58 -20.77 -0.24
C ARG A 137 2.71 -21.40 -1.06
#